data_AF-A2C2S6-F1
#
_entry.id   AF-A2C2S6-F1
#
_cell.length_a   1.000
_cell.length_b   1.000
_cell.length_c   1.000
_cell.angle_alpha   90.00
_cell.angle_beta   90.00
_cell.angle_gamma   90.00
#
_symmetry.space_group_name_H-M   'P 1'
#
loop_
_entity.id
_entity.type
_entity.pdbx_description
1 polymer ?
#
loop_
_entity_poly.entity_id
_entity_poly.type
_entity_poly.pdbx_seq_one_letter_code
_entity_poly.pdbx_strand_id
1 'polypeptide(L)' 'MTVLTYRGKEYLQHKEATPKEVVELSYRSNVYKSRQADAKKQMQASLTYRGNTYQK' A
#
# COMPACT_ATOMS: atom_id res chain seq x y z
N MET A 1 29.44 -30.21 30.60
CA MET A 1 28.44 -29.29 29.99
C MET A 1 28.89 -29.02 28.56
N THR A 2 28.03 -29.23 27.56
CA THR A 2 28.37 -29.05 26.14
C THR A 2 27.92 -27.66 25.68
N VAL A 3 28.87 -26.86 25.18
CA VAL A 3 28.60 -25.49 24.69
C VAL A 3 28.23 -25.56 23.21
N LEU A 4 27.04 -25.03 22.86
CA LEU A 4 26.61 -24.91 21.47
C LEU A 4 27.47 -23.84 20.79
N THR A 5 28.17 -24.21 19.72
CA THR A 5 29.01 -23.29 18.95
C THR A 5 28.46 -23.13 17.54
N TYR A 6 28.57 -21.92 16.99
CA TYR A 6 28.22 -21.62 15.61
C TYR A 6 29.39 -20.87 14.97
N ARG A 7 29.93 -21.43 13.89
CA ARG A 7 31.11 -20.91 13.17
C ARG A 7 32.32 -20.65 14.07
N GLY A 8 32.58 -21.55 15.02
CA GLY A 8 33.73 -21.46 15.93
C GLY A 8 33.60 -20.41 17.04
N LYS A 9 32.41 -19.81 17.22
CA LYS A 9 32.08 -18.91 18.33
C LYS A 9 30.98 -19.51 19.18
N GLU A 10 30.91 -19.10 20.45
CA GLU A 10 29.80 -19.47 21.31
C GLU A 10 28.49 -18.97 20.71
N TYR A 11 27.50 -19.86 20.64
CA TYR A 11 26.21 -19.52 20.08
C TYR A 11 25.39 -18.74 21.11
N LEU A 12 25.22 -17.43 20.86
CA LEU A 12 24.30 -16.58 21.61
C LEU A 12 22.94 -16.59 20.92
N GLN A 13 21.96 -17.26 21.55
CA GLN A 13 20.59 -17.29 21.05
C GLN A 13 19.87 -15.98 21.41
N HIS A 14 19.70 -15.09 20.44
CA HIS A 14 18.84 -13.92 20.60
C HIS A 14 17.36 -14.36 20.53
N LYS A 15 16.71 -14.47 21.69
CA LYS A 15 15.29 -14.87 21.81
C LYS A 15 14.30 -13.70 21.67
N GLU A 16 14.82 -12.49 21.48
CA GLU A 16 13.98 -11.30 21.36
C GLU A 16 13.33 -11.28 19.97
N ALA A 17 12.02 -11.06 19.96
CA ALA A 17 11.28 -10.83 18.73
C ALA A 17 11.75 -9.49 18.15
N THR A 18 12.52 -9.54 17.07
CA THR A 18 12.89 -8.33 16.33
C THR A 18 11.63 -7.67 15.79
N PRO A 19 11.41 -6.36 16.04
CA PRO A 19 10.27 -5.66 15.48
C PRO A 19 10.42 -5.63 13.97
N LYS A 20 9.62 -6.45 13.30
CA LYS A 20 9.57 -6.47 11.84
C LYS A 20 8.84 -5.21 11.38
N GLU A 21 9.50 -4.44 10.53
CA GLU A 21 8.91 -3.25 9.94
C GLU A 21 7.64 -3.64 9.17
N VAL A 22 6.49 -3.14 9.63
CA VAL A 22 5.20 -3.40 8.99
C VAL A 22 5.12 -2.48 7.78
N VAL A 23 5.60 -2.96 6.64
CA VAL A 23 5.45 -2.24 5.37
C VAL A 23 3.97 -2.27 4.99
N GLU A 24 3.27 -1.14 5.15
CA GLU A 24 1.89 -1.00 4.70
C GLU A 24 1.84 -1.17 3.17
N LEU A 25 1.08 -2.16 2.70
CA LEU A 25 0.85 -2.43 1.28
C LEU A 25 -0.13 -1.40 0.69
N SER A 26 0.27 -0.13 0.67
CA SER A 26 -0.56 1.02 0.28
C SER A 26 -0.83 1.11 -1.23
N TYR A 27 -0.22 0.24 -2.04
CA TYR A 27 -0.35 0.27 -3.50
C TYR A 27 -1.81 0.14 -3.97
N ARG A 28 -2.54 -0.85 -3.45
CA ARG A 28 -3.94 -1.09 -3.88
C ARG A 28 -4.87 0.06 -3.50
N SER A 29 -4.69 0.63 -2.30
CA SER A 29 -5.46 1.77 -1.82
C SER A 29 -5.26 3.00 -2.72
N ASN A 30 -4.01 3.28 -3.09
CA ASN A 30 -3.66 4.40 -3.96
C ASN A 30 -4.22 4.22 -5.38
N VAL A 31 -4.13 3.01 -5.94
CA VAL A 31 -4.71 2.71 -7.27
C VAL A 31 -6.21 2.89 -7.27
N TYR A 32 -6.93 2.40 -6.26
CA TYR A 32 -8.39 2.58 -6.18
C TYR A 32 -8.78 4.05 -6.02
N LYS A 33 -8.07 4.81 -5.16
CA LYS A 33 -8.31 6.25 -4.98
C LYS A 33 -8.06 7.03 -6.28
N SER A 34 -6.99 6.74 -7.00
CA SER A 34 -6.68 7.37 -8.29
C SER A 34 -7.80 7.11 -9.30
N ARG A 35 -8.17 5.84 -9.48
CA ARG A 35 -9.23 5.46 -10.43
C ARG A 35 -10.58 6.10 -10.09
N GLN A 36 -10.90 6.22 -8.81
CA GLN A 36 -12.12 6.91 -8.36
C GLN A 36 -12.08 8.42 -8.65
N ALA A 37 -10.93 9.07 -8.46
CA ALA A 37 -10.75 10.48 -8.78
C ALA A 37 -10.89 10.76 -10.28
N ASP A 38 -10.32 9.90 -11.13
CA ASP A 38 -10.42 10.01 -12.59
C ASP A 38 -11.85 9.82 -13.08
N ALA A 39 -12.57 8.83 -12.53
CA ALA A 39 -13.98 8.62 -12.85
C ALA A 39 -14.86 9.81 -12.43
N LYS A 40 -14.58 10.44 -11.27
CA LYS A 40 -15.30 11.65 -10.84
C LYS A 40 -15.08 12.82 -11.80
N LYS A 41 -13.87 13.02 -12.31
CA LYS A 41 -13.57 14.06 -13.30
C LYS A 41 -14.36 13.85 -14.59
N GLN A 42 -14.46 12.60 -15.06
CA GLN A 42 -15.23 12.27 -16.25
C GLN A 42 -16.74 12.46 -16.08
N MET A 43 -17.29 12.18 -14.89
CA MET A 43 -18.72 12.40 -14.61
C MET A 43 -19.13 13.87 -14.54
N GLN A 44 -18.19 14.80 -14.33
CA GLN A 44 -18.49 16.23 -14.33
C GLN A 44 -18.50 16.86 -15.73
N ALA A 45 -18.42 16.04 -16.78
CA ALA A 45 -18.65 16.52 -18.14
C ALA A 45 -20.13 16.92 -18.28
N SER A 46 -20.38 18.23 -18.31
CA SER A 46 -21.68 18.79 -18.69
C SER A 46 -22.05 18.30 -20.09
N LEU A 47 -23.22 17.68 -20.23
CA LEU A 47 -23.65 17.12 -21.50
C LEU A 47 -24.14 18.27 -22.40
N THR A 48 -23.44 18.53 -23.50
CA THR A 48 -23.89 19.51 -24.50
C THR A 48 -24.64 18.80 -25.62
N TYR A 49 -25.93 19.10 -25.79
CA TYR A 49 -26.75 18.56 -26.88
C TYR A 49 -27.54 19.67 -27.55
N ARG A 50 -27.44 19.77 -28.89
CA ARG A 50 -28.09 20.81 -29.71
C ARG A 50 -27.89 22.25 -29.19
N GLY A 51 -26.70 22.56 -28.69
CA GLY A 51 -26.35 23.89 -28.18
C GLY A 51 -26.81 24.19 -26.75
N ASN A 52 -27.51 23.26 -26.09
CA ASN A 52 -27.88 23.38 -24.69
C ASN A 52 -26.93 22.57 -23.81
N THR A 53 -26.46 23.19 -22.73
CA THR A 53 -25.57 22.56 -21.75
C THR A 53 -26.41 22.08 -20.57
N TYR A 54 -26.43 20.76 -20.37
CA TYR A 54 -27.13 20.12 -19.26
C TYR A 54 -26.13 19.80 -18.16
N GLN A 55 -26.34 20.41 -17.00
CA GLN A 55 -25.68 20.00 -15.76
C GLN A 55 -26.42 18.80 -15.19
N LYS A 56 -25.71 17.95 -14.46
CA LYS A 56 -26.31 16.82 -13.74
C LYS A 56 -27.08 17.31 -12.52
#